data_AF-A0A821WZT0-F1
#
_entry.id   AF-A0A821WZT0-F1
#
_cell.length_a   1.000
_cell.length_b   1.000
_cell.length_c   1.000
_cell.angle_alpha   90.00
_cell.angle_beta   90.00
_cell.angle_gamma   90.00
#
_symmetry.space_group_name_H-M   'P 1'
#
loop_
_entity.id
_entity.type
_entity.pdbx_description
1 polymer ?
#
loop_
_entity_poly.entity_id
_entity_poly.type
_entity_poly.pdbx_seq_one_letter_code
_entity_poly.pdbx_strand_id
1 'polypeptide(L)'
;MLALFLIRTADNRSMIMNNGGDPYLPDLQKYGNWKYVVKAFDYRATINNSFSNATIKSKRRIVLIGDSFAQDFYNMIIEGRHLLKYEICVFYVSARCQIYIGPEDRLNLIEARHRHTCTNAYDIKYALPLVRQANIIILAGFWQEWSARRLPSTLKLLNLTKQQQVFVIGAKNFGKVNPALYMNKSMEYRLKQYQNSPAEALKINQLLEETIDKSIFVNIQKMVCTGRNVTCSLFTRDGKLISHDGLHLTKFGALHIGNIIFKNKPLNRL
;
A
#
# COMPACT_ATOMS: atom_id res chain seq x y z
N MET A 1 -46.88 -26.34 3.56
CA MET A 1 -45.86 -25.62 4.36
C MET A 1 -45.32 -24.48 3.53
N LEU A 2 -45.77 -23.26 3.79
CA LEU A 2 -45.31 -22.03 3.13
C LEU A 2 -44.17 -21.46 3.97
N ALA A 3 -42.96 -21.34 3.40
CA ALA A 3 -41.84 -20.70 4.08
C ALA A 3 -41.99 -19.17 3.98
N LEU A 4 -42.24 -18.52 5.12
CA LEU A 4 -42.21 -17.06 5.22
C LEU A 4 -40.78 -16.56 4.99
N PHE A 5 -40.57 -15.87 3.87
CA PHE A 5 -39.46 -14.95 3.70
C PHE A 5 -39.67 -13.74 4.61
N LEU A 6 -39.00 -13.72 5.76
CA LEU A 6 -38.85 -12.50 6.56
C LEU A 6 -37.83 -11.58 5.88
N ILE A 7 -38.34 -10.71 5.02
CA ILE A 7 -37.63 -9.52 4.54
C ILE A 7 -37.43 -8.59 5.75
N ARG A 8 -36.21 -8.53 6.29
CA ARG A 8 -35.81 -7.45 7.22
C ARG A 8 -35.58 -6.17 6.42
N THR A 9 -36.66 -5.47 6.09
CA THR A 9 -36.62 -4.06 5.66
C THR A 9 -36.88 -3.15 6.86
N ALA A 10 -36.11 -2.06 6.91
CA ALA A 10 -36.25 -0.89 7.79
C ALA A 10 -35.69 -1.00 9.23
N ASP A 11 -34.39 -0.72 9.36
CA ASP A 11 -33.84 0.09 10.48
C ASP A 11 -32.45 0.71 10.16
N ASN A 12 -32.04 0.74 8.89
CA ASN A 12 -30.72 1.24 8.46
C ASN A 12 -30.68 2.75 8.13
N ARG A 13 -31.75 3.50 8.44
CA ARG A 13 -31.78 4.95 8.26
C ARG A 13 -31.53 5.66 9.59
N SER A 14 -30.47 6.48 9.56
CA SER A 14 -30.18 7.61 10.44
C SER A 14 -29.91 7.35 11.92
N MET A 15 -28.63 7.08 12.22
CA MET A 15 -27.97 7.81 13.29
C MET A 15 -27.12 8.91 12.64
N ILE A 16 -27.81 9.97 12.25
CA ILE A 16 -27.20 11.22 11.78
C ILE A 16 -26.72 11.97 13.01
N MET A 17 -25.51 12.54 12.98
CA MET A 17 -25.04 13.35 14.09
C MET A 17 -25.91 14.61 14.27
N ASN A 18 -26.31 14.91 15.51
CA ASN A 18 -27.00 16.16 15.82
C ASN A 18 -26.00 17.34 15.78
N ASN A 19 -26.20 18.24 14.81
CA ASN A 19 -25.76 19.65 14.73
C ASN A 19 -24.34 20.03 15.19
N GLY A 20 -23.35 19.16 14.99
CA GLY A 20 -21.93 19.51 14.94
C GLY A 20 -21.33 18.84 13.71
N GLY A 21 -20.65 19.60 12.84
CA GLY A 21 -20.07 19.08 11.60
C GLY A 21 -19.21 17.83 11.83
N ASP A 22 -19.10 16.95 10.83
CA ASP A 22 -18.44 15.65 10.92
C ASP A 22 -16.98 15.74 11.42
N PRO A 23 -16.67 15.39 12.68
CA PRO A 23 -15.32 15.49 13.24
C PRO A 23 -14.43 14.32 12.81
N TYR A 24 -14.97 13.37 12.03
CA TYR A 24 -14.31 12.12 11.70
C TYR A 24 -13.80 12.08 10.25
N LEU A 25 -14.39 12.85 9.34
CA LEU A 25 -13.92 13.02 7.96
C LEU A 25 -13.35 14.41 7.58
N PRO A 26 -12.96 15.33 8.50
CA PRO A 26 -12.52 16.67 8.12
C PRO A 26 -11.23 16.62 7.26
N ASP A 27 -10.43 15.57 7.43
CA ASP A 27 -9.20 15.36 6.69
C ASP A 27 -9.43 15.06 5.20
N LEU A 28 -10.55 14.42 4.85
CA LEU A 28 -10.90 14.18 3.44
C LEU A 28 -11.18 15.51 2.71
N GLN A 29 -11.81 16.45 3.42
CA GLN A 29 -12.06 17.80 2.91
C GLN A 29 -10.77 18.64 2.86
N LYS A 30 -9.91 18.54 3.88
CA LYS A 30 -8.69 19.36 4.01
C LYS A 30 -7.55 18.94 3.08
N TYR A 31 -7.37 17.64 2.85
CA TYR A 31 -6.19 17.12 2.16
C TYR A 31 -6.45 16.64 0.75
N GLY A 32 -7.71 16.58 0.30
CA GLY A 32 -8.08 16.14 -1.05
C GLY A 32 -7.39 14.83 -1.40
N ASN A 33 -7.82 13.72 -0.78
CA ASN A 33 -7.52 12.32 -1.09
C ASN A 33 -6.20 12.03 -1.86
N TRP A 34 -6.16 12.25 -3.17
CA TRP A 34 -4.97 12.03 -4.00
C TRP A 34 -3.76 12.90 -3.64
N LYS A 35 -3.96 14.17 -3.28
CA LYS A 35 -2.86 15.07 -2.88
C LYS A 35 -2.18 14.58 -1.61
N TYR A 36 -2.91 13.97 -0.68
CA TYR A 36 -2.33 13.32 0.49
C TYR A 36 -1.43 12.15 0.10
N VAL A 37 -1.94 11.25 -0.76
CA VAL A 37 -1.24 10.02 -1.17
C VAL A 37 0.16 10.35 -1.67
N VAL A 38 0.27 11.29 -2.62
CA VAL A 38 1.51 11.49 -3.37
C VAL A 38 2.50 12.43 -2.68
N LYS A 39 2.00 13.43 -1.92
CA LYS A 39 2.80 14.61 -1.53
C LYS A 39 4.09 14.27 -0.80
N ALA A 40 4.05 13.38 0.20
CA ALA A 40 5.22 13.12 1.03
C ALA A 40 6.30 12.32 0.29
N PHE A 41 5.88 11.34 -0.50
CA PHE A 41 6.77 10.52 -1.31
C PHE A 41 7.39 11.36 -2.44
N ASP A 42 6.59 12.14 -3.16
CA ASP A 42 7.06 12.95 -4.29
C ASP A 42 8.00 14.05 -3.80
N TYR A 43 7.69 14.68 -2.66
CA TYR A 43 8.64 15.59 -2.01
C TYR A 43 9.93 14.87 -1.63
N ARG A 44 9.86 13.66 -1.06
CA ARG A 44 11.07 12.88 -0.74
C ARG A 44 11.89 12.56 -1.99
N ALA A 45 11.25 12.26 -3.11
CA ALA A 45 11.90 11.98 -4.38
C ALA A 45 12.70 13.17 -4.92
N THR A 46 12.26 14.41 -4.63
CA THR A 46 12.98 15.61 -5.07
C THR A 46 14.16 15.98 -4.17
N ILE A 47 14.05 15.79 -2.85
CA ILE A 47 15.08 16.24 -1.90
C ILE A 47 16.15 15.19 -1.55
N ASN A 48 15.83 13.90 -1.64
CA ASN A 48 16.74 12.80 -1.25
C ASN A 48 16.80 11.74 -2.35
N ASN A 49 17.26 12.15 -3.54
CA ASN A 49 17.50 11.25 -4.66
C ASN A 49 18.80 10.44 -4.54
N SER A 50 19.57 10.61 -3.45
CA SER A 50 20.79 9.87 -3.13
C SER A 50 20.98 9.77 -1.61
N PHE A 51 21.76 8.77 -1.17
CA PHE A 51 22.08 8.59 0.25
C PHE A 51 23.24 9.49 0.68
N SER A 52 23.10 10.14 1.83
CA SER A 52 24.15 10.93 2.47
C SER A 52 25.33 10.07 2.94
N ASN A 53 26.54 10.63 2.96
CA ASN A 53 27.73 9.92 3.45
C ASN A 53 27.64 9.53 4.94
N ALA A 54 26.82 10.23 5.73
CA ALA A 54 26.67 10.00 7.17
C ALA A 54 26.15 8.59 7.52
N THR A 55 25.39 7.96 6.62
CA THR A 55 24.76 6.67 6.87
C THR A 55 25.51 5.47 6.29
N ILE A 56 26.65 5.67 5.63
CA ILE A 56 27.44 4.59 5.01
C ILE A 56 27.75 3.48 6.04
N LYS A 57 28.18 3.86 7.24
CA LYS A 57 28.63 2.92 8.27
C LYS A 57 27.48 2.33 9.11
N SER A 58 26.31 2.97 9.14
CA SER A 58 25.25 2.62 10.09
C SER A 58 24.35 1.47 9.61
N LYS A 59 24.47 1.07 8.34
CA LYS A 59 23.56 0.14 7.66
C LYS A 59 22.08 0.59 7.67
N ARG A 60 21.81 1.89 7.82
CA ARG A 60 20.45 2.43 7.97
C ARG A 60 19.94 3.09 6.69
N ARG A 61 20.18 2.47 5.54
CA ARG A 61 19.75 2.97 4.23
C ARG A 61 18.64 2.11 3.66
N ILE A 62 17.49 2.73 3.41
CA ILE A 62 16.33 2.11 2.78
C ILE A 62 16.15 2.74 1.41
N VAL A 63 16.00 1.91 0.38
CA VAL A 63 15.36 2.34 -0.87
C VAL A 63 13.95 1.77 -0.93
N LEU A 64 12.96 2.63 -1.12
CA LEU A 64 11.57 2.26 -1.33
C LEU A 64 11.20 2.51 -2.80
N ILE A 65 10.79 1.46 -3.50
CA ILE A 65 10.58 1.47 -4.95
C ILE A 65 9.14 1.06 -5.24
N GLY A 66 8.47 1.83 -6.09
CA GLY A 66 7.18 1.44 -6.66
C GLY A 66 6.26 2.61 -7.01
N ASP A 67 4.95 2.35 -7.03
CA ASP A 67 3.93 3.28 -7.50
C ASP A 67 3.18 3.96 -6.34
N SER A 68 1.90 4.28 -6.52
CA SER A 68 1.07 4.84 -5.47
C SER A 68 0.89 3.94 -4.24
N PHE A 69 1.17 2.65 -4.36
CA PHE A 69 1.21 1.73 -3.22
C PHE A 69 2.51 1.92 -2.41
N ALA A 70 3.63 2.25 -3.06
CA ALA A 70 4.84 2.69 -2.37
C ALA A 70 4.62 4.07 -1.71
N GLN A 71 3.87 4.96 -2.34
CA GLN A 71 3.50 6.26 -1.74
C GLN A 71 2.68 6.05 -0.46
N ASP A 72 1.68 5.16 -0.47
CA ASP A 72 0.94 4.79 0.74
C ASP A 72 1.81 4.12 1.80
N PHE A 73 2.73 3.23 1.41
CA PHE A 73 3.65 2.61 2.36
C PHE A 73 4.56 3.64 3.02
N TYR A 74 5.04 4.63 2.27
CA TYR A 74 5.79 5.75 2.83
C TYR A 74 4.94 6.59 3.79
N ASN A 75 3.66 6.79 3.47
CA ASN A 75 2.73 7.44 4.38
C ASN A 75 2.56 6.64 5.69
N MET A 76 2.50 5.30 5.64
CA MET A 76 2.46 4.47 6.85
C MET A 76 3.70 4.70 7.74
N ILE A 77 4.88 4.87 7.12
CA ILE A 77 6.13 5.15 7.84
C ILE A 77 6.04 6.50 8.55
N ILE A 78 5.71 7.58 7.83
CA ILE A 78 5.76 8.94 8.39
C ILE A 78 4.66 9.16 9.44
N GLU A 79 3.45 8.67 9.21
CA GLU A 79 2.33 8.90 10.12
C GLU A 79 2.52 8.10 11.42
N GLY A 80 2.99 6.85 11.30
CA GLY A 80 3.30 6.01 12.44
C GLY A 80 4.64 6.29 13.11
N ARG A 81 5.43 7.23 12.56
CA ARG A 81 6.81 7.52 13.00
C ARG A 81 7.67 6.26 13.07
N HIS A 82 7.50 5.37 12.09
CA HIS A 82 8.31 4.17 11.94
C HIS A 82 9.63 4.52 11.26
N LEU A 83 10.65 3.67 11.45
CA LEU A 83 11.93 3.76 10.74
C LEU A 83 12.67 5.11 10.90
N LEU A 84 12.44 5.88 11.98
CA LEU A 84 13.05 7.21 12.19
C LEU A 84 14.59 7.22 12.15
N LYS A 85 15.22 6.06 12.41
CA LYS A 85 16.68 5.92 12.40
C LYS A 85 17.24 5.68 10.99
N TYR A 86 16.37 5.45 10.00
CA TYR A 86 16.75 5.14 8.63
C TYR A 86 16.72 6.38 7.75
N GLU A 87 17.73 6.47 6.89
CA GLU A 87 17.67 7.33 5.72
C GLU A 87 16.93 6.58 4.61
N ILE A 88 15.87 7.21 4.10
CA ILE A 88 15.00 6.62 3.10
C ILE A 88 15.12 7.41 1.81
N CYS A 89 15.61 6.76 0.76
CA CYS A 89 15.46 7.22 -0.62
C CYS A 89 14.25 6.52 -1.24
N VAL A 90 13.57 7.22 -2.15
CA VAL A 90 12.41 6.69 -2.83
C VAL A 90 12.61 6.73 -4.34
N PHE A 91 12.04 5.76 -5.05
CA PHE A 91 12.08 5.73 -6.51
C PHE A 91 10.71 5.33 -7.07
N TYR A 92 10.13 6.21 -7.88
CA TYR A 92 8.79 5.98 -8.44
C TYR A 92 8.86 5.12 -9.71
N VAL A 93 8.12 4.02 -9.72
CA VAL A 93 7.84 3.18 -10.89
C VAL A 93 6.34 3.23 -11.09
N SER A 94 5.84 3.65 -12.25
CA SER A 94 4.39 3.74 -12.46
C SER A 94 3.73 2.36 -12.38
N ALA A 95 2.52 2.31 -11.83
CA ALA A 95 1.67 1.11 -11.80
C ALA A 95 1.38 0.54 -13.20
N ARG A 96 1.56 1.31 -14.27
CA ARG A 96 1.44 0.81 -15.65
C ARG A 96 2.71 0.15 -16.16
N CYS A 97 3.85 0.59 -15.64
CA CYS A 97 5.17 0.13 -16.07
C CYS A 97 5.63 -1.10 -15.28
N GLN A 98 5.12 -1.25 -14.05
CA GLN A 98 5.38 -2.36 -13.13
C GLN A 98 6.85 -2.54 -12.74
N ILE A 99 7.07 -3.19 -11.60
CA ILE A 99 8.41 -3.55 -11.14
C ILE A 99 8.83 -4.83 -11.85
N TYR A 100 9.75 -4.72 -12.81
CA TYR A 100 10.25 -5.88 -13.54
C TYR A 100 11.67 -5.68 -14.08
N ILE A 101 12.54 -6.66 -13.81
CA ILE A 101 13.83 -6.86 -14.46
C ILE A 101 13.88 -8.33 -14.90
N GLY A 102 14.12 -8.57 -16.18
CA GLY A 102 14.19 -9.92 -16.71
C GLY A 102 14.68 -9.96 -18.16
N PRO A 103 14.81 -11.17 -18.73
CA PRO A 103 15.32 -11.37 -20.08
C PRO A 103 14.31 -10.97 -21.16
N GLU A 104 13.01 -11.00 -20.85
CA GLU A 104 11.98 -10.56 -21.80
C GLU A 104 12.03 -9.05 -21.96
N ASP A 105 11.72 -8.58 -23.18
CA ASP A 105 11.42 -7.17 -23.40
C ASP A 105 10.16 -6.79 -22.62
N ARG A 106 10.34 -6.00 -21.56
CA ARG A 106 9.25 -5.52 -20.70
C ARG A 106 8.17 -4.80 -21.49
N LEU A 107 8.51 -4.07 -22.55
CA LEU A 107 7.52 -3.28 -23.28
C LEU A 107 6.47 -4.17 -23.96
N ASN A 108 6.81 -5.42 -24.28
CA ASN A 108 5.87 -6.41 -24.82
C ASN A 108 4.87 -6.92 -23.76
N LEU A 109 5.20 -6.79 -22.47
CA LEU A 109 4.31 -7.13 -21.36
C LEU A 109 3.40 -5.96 -20.95
N ILE A 110 3.67 -4.76 -21.46
CA ILE A 110 2.93 -3.52 -21.17
C ILE A 110 1.95 -3.23 -22.31
N GLU A 111 0.73 -2.82 -21.95
CA GLU A 111 -0.28 -2.35 -22.90
C GLU A 111 0.30 -1.28 -23.85
N ALA A 112 0.02 -1.39 -25.15
CA ALA A 112 0.62 -0.56 -26.19
C ALA A 112 0.55 0.96 -25.89
N ARG A 113 -0.59 1.43 -25.39
CA ARG A 113 -0.83 2.83 -25.00
C ARG A 113 0.06 3.37 -23.87
N HIS A 114 0.74 2.50 -23.13
CA HIS A 114 1.58 2.88 -21.99
C HIS A 114 3.08 2.67 -22.27
N ARG A 115 3.44 1.98 -23.36
CA ARG A 115 4.84 1.63 -23.66
C ARG A 115 5.75 2.85 -23.70
N HIS A 116 5.36 3.91 -24.40
CA HIS A 116 6.17 5.12 -24.51
C HIS A 116 6.48 5.77 -23.16
N THR A 117 5.51 5.80 -22.24
CA THR A 117 5.74 6.31 -20.88
C THR A 117 6.67 5.41 -20.07
N CYS A 118 6.78 4.13 -20.40
CA CYS A 118 7.51 3.12 -19.62
C CYS A 118 8.93 2.83 -20.11
N THR A 119 9.48 3.61 -21.04
CA THR A 119 10.87 3.46 -21.54
C THR A 119 11.90 4.24 -20.73
N ASN A 120 11.47 5.20 -19.91
CA ASN A 120 12.36 6.22 -19.31
C ASN A 120 12.41 6.08 -17.77
N ALA A 121 12.39 7.20 -17.03
CA ALA A 121 12.53 7.29 -15.57
C ALA A 121 11.57 6.40 -14.74
N TYR A 122 10.57 5.78 -15.36
CA TYR A 122 9.66 4.82 -14.74
C TYR A 122 10.16 3.36 -14.80
N ASP A 123 11.32 3.10 -15.39
CA ASP A 123 11.98 1.80 -15.36
C ASP A 123 12.74 1.62 -14.04
N ILE A 124 12.47 0.52 -13.32
CA ILE A 124 13.22 0.15 -12.09
C ILE A 124 14.74 0.05 -12.31
N LYS A 125 15.23 -0.18 -13.53
CA LYS A 125 16.67 -0.20 -13.84
C LYS A 125 17.36 1.11 -13.45
N TYR A 126 16.66 2.24 -13.47
CA TYR A 126 17.21 3.53 -13.01
C TYR A 126 17.30 3.62 -11.48
N ALA A 127 16.64 2.75 -10.73
CA ALA A 127 16.79 2.65 -9.29
C ALA A 127 18.03 1.84 -8.85
N LEU A 128 18.70 1.13 -9.78
CA LEU A 128 19.83 0.24 -9.43
C LEU A 128 20.97 0.94 -8.68
N PRO A 129 21.36 2.19 -8.97
CA PRO A 129 22.35 2.90 -8.16
C PRO A 129 21.94 3.07 -6.69
N LEU A 130 20.65 3.28 -6.41
CA LEU A 130 20.12 3.34 -5.05
C LEU A 130 20.07 1.95 -4.42
N VAL A 131 19.62 0.94 -5.16
CA VAL A 131 19.60 -0.47 -4.71
C VAL A 131 20.98 -0.90 -4.24
N ARG A 132 22.05 -0.61 -4.99
CA ARG A 132 23.43 -0.98 -4.62
C ARG A 132 23.92 -0.32 -3.34
N GLN A 133 23.42 0.87 -3.01
CA GLN A 133 23.83 1.62 -1.82
C GLN A 133 22.96 1.35 -0.59
N ALA A 134 21.75 0.83 -0.79
CA ALA A 134 20.80 0.55 0.27
C ALA A 134 21.15 -0.76 1.00
N ASN A 135 20.83 -0.82 2.29
CA ASN A 135 20.92 -2.06 3.07
C ASN A 135 19.58 -2.80 3.06
N ILE A 136 18.49 -2.06 2.92
CA ILE A 136 17.14 -2.59 2.86
C ILE A 136 16.46 -2.07 1.58
N ILE A 137 15.91 -2.99 0.81
CA ILE A 137 15.15 -2.72 -0.40
C ILE A 137 13.69 -3.03 -0.08
N ILE A 138 12.79 -2.09 -0.32
CA ILE A 138 11.35 -2.31 -0.18
C ILE A 138 10.70 -2.10 -1.54
N LEU A 139 10.02 -3.14 -2.02
CA LEU A 139 9.26 -3.11 -3.28
C LEU A 139 7.77 -3.08 -2.93
N ALA A 140 7.05 -2.06 -3.38
CA ALA A 140 5.63 -1.90 -3.09
C ALA A 140 4.89 -1.39 -4.34
N GLY A 141 4.02 -2.21 -4.92
CA GLY A 141 3.31 -1.84 -6.15
C GLY A 141 1.85 -2.26 -6.15
N PHE A 142 1.09 -1.64 -7.05
CA PHE A 142 -0.15 -2.19 -7.55
C PHE A 142 0.18 -3.31 -8.53
N TRP A 143 0.54 -4.46 -7.98
CA TRP A 143 1.08 -5.59 -8.75
C TRP A 143 0.08 -6.11 -9.79
N GLN A 144 0.51 -6.12 -11.05
CA GLN A 144 -0.15 -6.88 -12.11
C GLN A 144 0.35 -8.32 -12.08
N GLU A 145 -0.51 -9.25 -12.51
CA GLU A 145 -0.24 -10.68 -12.46
C GLU A 145 1.09 -11.05 -13.15
N TRP A 146 1.37 -10.48 -14.32
CA TRP A 146 2.58 -10.79 -15.07
C TRP A 146 3.87 -10.35 -14.34
N SER A 147 3.84 -9.24 -13.61
CA SER A 147 4.97 -8.73 -12.84
C SER A 147 5.16 -9.54 -11.56
N ALA A 148 4.05 -9.85 -10.86
CA ALA A 148 4.07 -10.72 -9.68
C ALA A 148 4.65 -12.11 -10.00
N ARG A 149 4.22 -12.74 -11.11
CA ARG A 149 4.76 -14.04 -11.58
C ARG A 149 6.28 -14.01 -11.83
N ARG A 150 6.80 -12.86 -12.25
CA ARG A 150 8.20 -12.65 -12.63
C ARG A 150 9.05 -12.03 -11.52
N LEU A 151 8.47 -11.80 -10.35
CA LEU A 151 9.18 -11.20 -9.23
C LEU A 151 10.43 -12.00 -8.82
N PRO A 152 10.46 -13.35 -8.84
CA PRO A 152 11.69 -14.11 -8.58
C PRO A 152 12.84 -13.75 -9.52
N SER A 153 12.56 -13.59 -10.82
CA SER A 153 13.55 -13.16 -11.82
C SER A 153 14.04 -11.74 -11.55
N THR A 154 13.12 -10.83 -11.21
CA THR A 154 13.46 -9.46 -10.81
C THR A 154 14.38 -9.47 -9.59
N LEU A 155 14.03 -10.19 -8.53
CA LEU A 155 14.82 -10.28 -7.31
C LEU A 155 16.22 -10.87 -7.56
N LYS A 156 16.33 -11.89 -8.41
CA LYS A 156 17.62 -12.44 -8.83
C LYS A 156 18.48 -11.40 -9.55
N LEU A 157 17.87 -10.62 -10.45
CA LEU A 157 18.58 -9.63 -11.27
C LEU A 157 18.83 -8.29 -10.56
N LEU A 158 18.19 -8.03 -9.42
CA LEU A 158 18.62 -6.96 -8.51
C LEU A 158 20.02 -7.25 -7.95
N ASN A 159 20.49 -8.51 -7.99
CA ASN A 159 21.83 -8.94 -7.60
C ASN A 159 22.21 -8.47 -6.19
N LEU A 160 21.31 -8.71 -5.24
CA LEU A 160 21.46 -8.29 -3.85
C LEU A 160 22.61 -9.05 -3.17
N THR A 161 23.38 -8.35 -2.34
CA THR A 161 24.42 -9.00 -1.50
C THR A 161 23.79 -9.73 -0.32
N LYS A 162 24.55 -10.65 0.30
CA LYS A 162 24.09 -11.38 1.51
C LYS A 162 23.78 -10.46 2.69
N GLN A 163 24.29 -9.22 2.68
CA GLN A 163 24.06 -8.23 3.73
C GLN A 163 22.84 -7.35 3.47
N GLN A 164 22.29 -7.39 2.25
CA GLN A 164 21.09 -6.65 1.90
C GLN A 164 19.84 -7.45 2.26
N GLN A 165 18.83 -6.75 2.74
CA GLN A 165 17.51 -7.31 2.99
C GLN A 165 16.54 -6.78 1.95
N VAL A 166 15.58 -7.61 1.56
CA VAL A 166 14.48 -7.19 0.69
C VAL A 166 13.15 -7.48 1.38
N PHE A 167 12.18 -6.60 1.13
CA PHE A 167 10.79 -6.81 1.49
C PHE A 167 9.90 -6.49 0.31
N VAL A 168 8.89 -7.32 0.12
CA VAL A 168 7.88 -7.16 -0.93
C VAL A 168 6.55 -6.91 -0.26
N ILE A 169 5.99 -5.75 -0.51
CA ILE A 169 4.72 -5.33 0.07
C ILE A 169 3.60 -5.78 -0.86
N GLY A 170 2.72 -6.65 -0.36
CA GLY A 170 1.57 -7.16 -1.09
C GLY A 170 0.53 -6.08 -1.37
N ALA A 171 -0.39 -6.40 -2.29
CA ALA A 171 -1.52 -5.56 -2.62
C ALA A 171 -2.43 -5.34 -1.40
N LYS A 172 -3.01 -4.15 -1.31
CA LYS A 172 -4.07 -3.77 -0.38
C LYS A 172 -5.29 -3.29 -1.16
N ASN A 173 -6.48 -3.74 -0.78
CA ASN A 173 -7.73 -3.32 -1.38
C ASN A 173 -8.91 -3.55 -0.41
N PHE A 174 -9.57 -2.47 -0.01
CA PHE A 174 -10.67 -2.43 0.94
C PHE A 174 -12.06 -2.50 0.26
N GLY A 175 -12.11 -2.92 -1.01
CA GLY A 175 -13.35 -3.05 -1.76
C GLY A 175 -13.91 -1.69 -2.20
N LYS A 176 -15.23 -1.63 -2.42
CA LYS A 176 -15.88 -0.39 -2.87
C LYS A 176 -16.03 0.58 -1.70
N VAL A 177 -15.35 1.71 -1.77
CA VAL A 177 -15.45 2.78 -0.77
C VAL A 177 -15.97 4.05 -1.42
N ASN A 178 -17.02 4.63 -0.86
CA ASN A 178 -17.51 5.95 -1.24
C ASN A 178 -17.64 6.82 0.03
N PRO A 179 -16.68 7.73 0.29
CA PRO A 179 -16.68 8.55 1.49
C PRO A 179 -17.98 9.35 1.71
N ALA A 180 -18.65 9.77 0.63
CA ALA A 180 -19.87 10.55 0.72
C ALA A 180 -21.00 9.81 1.44
N LEU A 181 -21.03 8.46 1.36
CA LEU A 181 -22.03 7.64 2.05
C LEU A 181 -21.85 7.61 3.57
N TYR A 182 -20.68 8.00 4.06
CA TYR A 182 -20.32 7.92 5.47
C TYR A 182 -20.31 9.30 6.17
N MET A 183 -20.49 10.38 5.41
CA MET A 183 -20.58 11.72 5.97
C MET A 183 -21.73 11.82 6.96
N ASN A 184 -21.47 12.47 8.10
CA ASN A 184 -22.45 12.70 9.18
C ASN A 184 -23.05 11.42 9.79
N LYS A 185 -22.46 10.24 9.52
CA LYS A 185 -22.86 8.98 10.19
C LYS A 185 -22.22 8.88 11.57
N SER A 186 -22.96 8.30 12.52
CA SER A 186 -22.45 8.01 13.86
C SER A 186 -21.27 7.05 13.89
N MET A 187 -20.55 7.05 15.00
CA MET A 187 -19.45 6.11 15.28
C MET A 187 -19.91 4.66 15.14
N GLU A 188 -21.02 4.29 15.78
CA GLU A 188 -21.54 2.92 15.75
C GLU A 188 -21.88 2.46 14.33
N TYR A 189 -22.47 3.33 13.49
CA TYR A 189 -22.72 2.98 12.09
C TYR A 189 -21.40 2.67 11.37
N ARG A 190 -20.38 3.51 11.53
CA ARG A 190 -19.07 3.38 10.86
C ARG A 190 -18.35 2.10 11.27
N LEU A 191 -18.34 1.78 12.56
CA LEU A 191 -17.67 0.58 13.08
C LEU A 191 -18.30 -0.73 12.58
N LYS A 192 -19.55 -0.68 12.07
CA LYS A 192 -20.23 -1.82 11.45
C LYS A 192 -20.02 -1.91 9.93
N GLN A 193 -19.21 -1.03 9.33
CA GLN A 193 -18.97 -1.03 7.89
C GLN A 193 -17.78 -1.92 7.51
N TYR A 194 -18.08 -2.95 6.73
CA TYR A 194 -17.11 -3.90 6.22
C TYR A 194 -17.28 -4.09 4.72
N GLN A 195 -16.19 -4.46 4.05
CA GLN A 195 -16.20 -4.86 2.65
C GLN A 195 -15.45 -6.17 2.47
N ASN A 196 -15.85 -6.95 1.47
CA ASN A 196 -15.07 -8.10 1.02
C ASN A 196 -13.81 -7.61 0.30
N SER A 197 -12.69 -8.28 0.57
CA SER A 197 -11.47 -8.13 -0.20
C SER A 197 -11.74 -8.52 -1.67
N PRO A 198 -11.44 -7.68 -2.67
CA PRO A 198 -11.64 -8.07 -4.07
C PRO A 198 -10.81 -9.29 -4.47
N ALA A 199 -11.42 -10.20 -5.23
CA ALA A 199 -10.81 -11.47 -5.64
C ALA A 199 -9.47 -11.29 -6.37
N GLU A 200 -9.33 -10.24 -7.17
CA GLU A 200 -8.09 -9.92 -7.87
C GLU A 200 -6.94 -9.62 -6.90
N ALA A 201 -7.17 -8.78 -5.88
CA ALA A 201 -6.14 -8.47 -4.88
C ALA A 201 -5.75 -9.72 -4.07
N LEU A 202 -6.73 -10.58 -3.74
CA LEU A 202 -6.47 -11.86 -3.08
C LEU A 202 -5.63 -12.79 -3.95
N LYS A 203 -5.97 -12.93 -5.24
CA LYS A 203 -5.23 -13.75 -6.22
C LYS A 203 -3.78 -13.27 -6.37
N ILE A 204 -3.58 -11.97 -6.48
CA ILE A 204 -2.24 -11.37 -6.59
C ILE A 204 -1.41 -11.63 -5.33
N ASN A 205 -2.00 -11.45 -4.14
CA ASN A 205 -1.29 -11.73 -2.89
C ASN A 205 -0.97 -13.22 -2.74
N GLN A 206 -1.90 -14.11 -3.10
CA GLN A 206 -1.63 -15.55 -3.11
C GLN A 206 -0.48 -15.88 -4.05
N LEU A 207 -0.50 -15.34 -5.27
CA LEU A 207 0.60 -15.54 -6.23
C LEU A 207 1.94 -15.05 -5.66
N LEU A 208 1.98 -13.90 -4.99
CA LEU A 208 3.19 -13.42 -4.33
C LEU A 208 3.63 -14.36 -3.19
N GLU A 209 2.70 -14.84 -2.34
CA GLU A 209 3.02 -15.81 -1.28
C GLU A 209 3.61 -17.13 -1.83
N GLU A 210 3.19 -17.55 -3.02
CA GLU A 210 3.64 -18.78 -3.68
C GLU A 210 4.97 -18.60 -4.44
N THR A 211 5.27 -17.39 -4.92
CA THR A 211 6.42 -17.14 -5.81
C THR A 211 7.68 -16.68 -5.08
N ILE A 212 7.55 -16.06 -3.90
CA ILE A 212 8.69 -15.52 -3.15
C ILE A 212 8.74 -16.04 -1.71
N ASP A 213 9.90 -15.92 -1.08
CA ASP A 213 10.10 -16.38 0.30
C ASP A 213 9.19 -15.64 1.28
N LYS A 214 8.48 -16.39 2.13
CA LYS A 214 7.56 -15.84 3.15
C LYS A 214 8.26 -14.88 4.14
N SER A 215 9.56 -15.02 4.33
CA SER A 215 10.38 -14.16 5.21
C SER A 215 10.63 -12.76 4.64
N ILE A 216 10.34 -12.54 3.36
CA ILE A 216 10.45 -11.22 2.70
C ILE A 216 9.09 -10.66 2.28
N PHE A 217 8.02 -11.46 2.25
CA PHE A 217 6.70 -10.99 1.84
C PHE A 217 5.88 -10.40 3.00
N VAL A 218 5.26 -9.25 2.76
CA VAL A 218 4.34 -8.57 3.68
C VAL A 218 2.94 -8.57 3.09
N ASN A 219 2.10 -9.54 3.49
CA ASN A 219 0.70 -9.58 3.08
C ASN A 219 -0.15 -8.58 3.89
N ILE A 220 -0.13 -7.30 3.50
CA ILE A 220 -0.89 -6.25 4.19
C ILE A 220 -2.38 -6.63 4.26
N GLN A 221 -2.97 -7.08 3.15
CA GLN A 221 -4.39 -7.46 3.10
C GLN A 221 -4.76 -8.46 4.19
N LYS A 222 -4.00 -9.55 4.31
CA LYS A 222 -4.25 -10.61 5.30
C LYS A 222 -4.05 -10.14 6.74
N MET A 223 -3.12 -9.20 6.97
CA MET A 223 -2.88 -8.63 8.30
C MET A 223 -4.00 -7.71 8.76
N VAL A 224 -4.66 -6.99 7.84
CA VAL A 224 -5.65 -5.94 8.19
C VAL A 224 -7.10 -6.39 8.01
N CYS A 225 -7.38 -7.30 7.06
CA CYS A 225 -8.72 -7.80 6.76
C CYS A 225 -9.00 -9.11 7.50
N THR A 226 -9.15 -9.00 8.82
CA THR A 226 -9.32 -10.12 9.75
C THR A 226 -10.77 -10.43 10.10
N GLY A 227 -11.73 -9.75 9.46
CA GLY A 227 -13.15 -10.01 9.66
C GLY A 227 -13.58 -11.38 9.11
N ARG A 228 -14.80 -11.81 9.47
CA ARG A 228 -15.39 -13.05 8.93
C ARG A 228 -15.37 -13.00 7.40
N ASN A 229 -15.03 -14.14 6.77
CA ASN A 229 -14.88 -14.27 5.32
C ASN A 229 -13.83 -13.31 4.69
N VAL A 230 -12.77 -12.98 5.43
CA VAL A 230 -11.68 -12.08 4.96
C VAL A 230 -12.21 -10.68 4.60
N THR A 231 -13.16 -10.21 5.41
CA THR A 231 -13.69 -8.85 5.30
C THR A 231 -12.74 -7.83 5.93
N CYS A 232 -12.69 -6.66 5.30
CA CYS A 232 -11.93 -5.52 5.76
C CYS A 232 -12.86 -4.53 6.45
N SER A 233 -12.47 -4.05 7.63
CA SER A 233 -13.11 -2.85 8.20
C SER A 233 -12.83 -1.66 7.29
N LEU A 234 -13.84 -0.80 7.09
CA LEU A 234 -13.63 0.47 6.39
C LEU A 234 -13.13 1.58 7.31
N PHE A 235 -13.28 1.40 8.62
CA PHE A 235 -12.95 2.39 9.63
C PHE A 235 -11.99 1.84 10.68
N THR A 236 -11.16 2.73 11.22
CA THR A 236 -10.42 2.46 12.45
C THR A 236 -11.38 2.33 13.63
N ARG A 237 -10.88 1.86 14.79
CA ARG A 237 -11.67 1.78 16.03
C ARG A 237 -12.18 3.15 16.51
N ASP A 238 -11.54 4.23 16.08
CA ASP A 238 -11.91 5.61 16.38
C ASP A 238 -12.79 6.25 15.28
N GLY A 239 -13.41 5.43 14.42
CA GLY A 239 -14.36 5.87 13.40
C GLY A 239 -13.76 6.70 12.26
N LYS A 240 -12.43 6.65 12.10
CA LYS A 240 -11.72 7.32 11.00
C LYS A 240 -11.67 6.40 9.79
N LEU A 241 -11.96 6.93 8.61
CA LEU A 241 -11.97 6.14 7.38
C LEU A 241 -10.54 5.66 7.05
N ILE A 242 -10.37 4.38 6.67
CA ILE A 242 -9.06 3.78 6.37
C ILE A 242 -8.61 4.12 4.95
N SER A 243 -9.49 3.95 3.96
CA SER A 243 -9.19 4.21 2.55
C SER A 243 -10.27 5.11 1.97
N HIS A 244 -9.90 6.02 1.06
CA HIS A 244 -10.87 6.94 0.48
C HIS A 244 -11.49 6.46 -0.83
N ASP A 245 -10.88 5.49 -1.51
CA ASP A 245 -11.34 4.90 -2.78
C ASP A 245 -11.31 3.36 -2.78
N GLY A 246 -10.89 2.75 -1.67
CA GLY A 246 -10.67 1.31 -1.53
C GLY A 246 -9.23 0.88 -1.83
N LEU A 247 -8.45 1.68 -2.55
CA LEU A 247 -7.08 1.35 -2.94
C LEU A 247 -6.07 2.15 -2.11
N HIS A 248 -6.30 3.45 -1.95
CA HIS A 248 -5.38 4.40 -1.35
C HIS A 248 -5.82 4.84 0.04
N LEU A 249 -4.84 5.09 0.90
CA LEU A 249 -5.10 5.31 2.31
C LEU A 249 -5.44 6.77 2.59
N THR A 250 -6.22 6.96 3.65
CA THR A 250 -6.27 8.24 4.34
C THR A 250 -5.06 8.34 5.28
N LYS A 251 -4.85 9.53 5.85
CA LYS A 251 -3.90 9.73 6.95
C LYS A 251 -4.07 8.74 8.09
N PHE A 252 -5.29 8.58 8.57
CA PHE A 252 -5.59 7.67 9.68
C PHE A 252 -5.46 6.21 9.27
N GLY A 253 -5.79 5.87 8.01
CA GLY A 253 -5.56 4.54 7.47
C GLY A 253 -4.08 4.19 7.40
N ALA A 254 -3.24 5.12 6.93
CA ALA A 254 -1.79 4.95 6.89
C ALA A 254 -1.21 4.74 8.30
N LEU A 255 -1.59 5.57 9.28
CA LEU A 255 -1.21 5.38 10.68
C LEU A 255 -1.66 4.02 11.23
N HIS A 256 -2.94 3.69 11.03
CA HIS A 256 -3.54 2.46 11.55
C HIS A 256 -2.86 1.21 11.00
N ILE A 257 -2.71 1.14 9.67
CA ILE A 257 -2.09 -0.01 9.00
C ILE A 257 -0.59 -0.06 9.29
N GLY A 258 0.11 1.08 9.27
CA GLY A 258 1.52 1.16 9.64
C GLY A 258 1.79 0.54 11.01
N ASN A 259 0.98 0.90 12.00
CA ASN A 259 1.10 0.34 13.36
C ASN A 259 0.84 -1.16 13.44
N ILE A 260 0.08 -1.73 12.50
CA ILE A 260 -0.12 -3.19 12.42
C ILE A 260 1.10 -3.82 11.77
N ILE A 261 1.48 -3.40 10.57
CA ILE A 261 2.48 -4.11 9.77
C ILE A 261 3.89 -4.03 10.40
N PHE A 262 4.27 -2.90 11.00
CA PHE A 262 5.58 -2.74 11.64
C PHE A 262 5.69 -3.47 12.99
N LYS A 263 4.57 -3.92 13.57
CA LYS A 263 4.58 -4.80 14.77
C LYS A 263 4.62 -6.29 14.41
N ASN A 264 4.42 -6.64 13.15
CA ASN A 264 4.30 -8.02 12.70
C ASN A 264 5.47 -8.43 11.80
N LYS A 265 5.75 -9.73 11.74
CA LYS A 265 6.72 -10.26 10.78
C LYS A 265 6.22 -10.01 9.34
N PRO A 266 7.13 -9.77 8.38
CA PRO A 266 8.58 -9.70 8.56
C PRO A 266 9.11 -8.31 8.96
N LEU A 267 8.30 -7.25 9.02
CA LEU A 267 8.78 -5.87 9.23
C LEU A 267 9.15 -5.52 10.67
N ASN A 268 8.68 -6.27 11.67
CA ASN A 268 9.01 -6.06 13.08
C ASN A 268 10.51 -6.23 13.44
N ARG A 269 11.34 -6.61 12.47
CA ARG A 269 12.79 -6.68 12.58
C ARG A 269 13.50 -5.39 12.16
N LEU A 270 12.76 -4.40 11.65
CA LEU A 270 13.25 -3.08 11.23
C LEU A 270 13.09 -2.03 12.34
#